data_AF-A0A5C7FAP1-F1
#
_entry.id   AF-A0A5C7FAP1-F1
#
_cell.length_a   1.000
_cell.length_b   1.000
_cell.length_c   1.000
_cell.angle_alpha   90.00
_cell.angle_beta   90.00
_cell.angle_gamma   90.00
#
_symmetry.space_group_name_H-M   'P 1'
#
loop_
_entity.id
_entity.type
_entity.pdbx_description
1 polymer ?
#
loop_
_entity_poly.entity_id
_entity_poly.type
_entity_poly.pdbx_seq_one_letter_code
_entity_poly.pdbx_strand_id
1 'polypeptide(L)' 'MNWILGTLALTAVMTYLAMEAATYKDRGNGLRSYLKAFRTSLLVLVPFFIISGLFYYLF' A
#
# COMPACT_ATOMS: atom_id res chain seq x y z
N MET A 1 -6.09 -6.29 21.97
CA MET A 1 -6.34 -7.25 20.86
C MET A 1 -6.86 -6.56 19.59
N ASN A 2 -7.82 -5.63 19.66
CA ASN A 2 -8.36 -4.90 18.49
C ASN A 2 -7.31 -4.15 17.65
N TRP A 3 -6.24 -3.66 18.27
CA TRP A 3 -5.19 -2.90 17.60
C TRP A 3 -4.39 -3.74 16.59
N ILE A 4 -4.18 -5.03 16.89
CA ILE A 4 -3.46 -5.97 16.01
C ILE A 4 -4.29 -6.28 14.76
N LEU A 5 -5.61 -6.41 14.92
CA LEU A 5 -6.53 -6.62 13.80
C LEU A 5 -6.59 -5.37 12.91
N GLY A 6 -6.60 -4.18 13.51
CA GLY A 6 -6.56 -2.91 12.77
C GLY A 6 -5.29 -2.75 11.95
N THR A 7 -4.12 -3.03 12.52
CA THR A 7 -2.85 -2.96 11.78
C THR A 7 -2.76 -4.02 10.69
N LEU A 8 -3.22 -5.26 10.94
CA LEU A 8 -3.28 -6.30 9.90
C LEU A 8 -4.19 -5.90 8.73
N ALA A 9 -5.39 -5.39 9.00
CA ALA A 9 -6.31 -4.92 7.96
C ALA A 9 -5.69 -3.77 7.15
N LEU A 10 -5.08 -2.81 7.83
CA LEU A 10 -4.34 -1.69 7.22
C LEU A 10 -3.24 -2.18 6.28
N THR A 11 -2.43 -3.12 6.76
CA THR A 11 -1.32 -3.67 5.97
C THR A 11 -1.87 -4.42 4.76
N ALA A 12 -2.92 -5.24 4.93
CA ALA A 12 -3.55 -5.97 3.83
C ALA A 12 -4.09 -5.03 2.75
N VAL A 13 -4.78 -3.94 3.13
CA VAL A 13 -5.28 -2.93 2.20
C VAL A 13 -4.15 -2.21 1.47
N MET A 14 -3.08 -1.82 2.18
CA MET A 14 -1.90 -1.23 1.55
C MET A 14 -1.27 -2.15 0.51
N THR A 15 -1.16 -3.44 0.85
CA THR A 15 -0.58 -4.43 -0.05
C THR A 15 -1.45 -4.63 -1.28
N TYR A 16 -2.77 -4.71 -1.10
CA TYR A 16 -3.74 -4.82 -2.18
C TYR A 16 -3.66 -3.62 -3.15
N LEU A 17 -3.72 -2.40 -2.63
CA LEU A 17 -3.63 -1.18 -3.45
C LEU A 17 -2.29 -1.08 -4.19
N ALA A 18 -1.19 -1.47 -3.53
CA ALA A 18 0.11 -1.50 -4.18
C ALA A 18 0.18 -2.53 -5.31
N MET A 19 -0.44 -3.71 -5.13
CA MET A 19 -0.54 -4.74 -6.17
C MET A 19 -1.38 -4.27 -7.36
N GLU A 20 -2.52 -3.62 -7.10
CA GLU A 20 -3.39 -3.10 -8.16
C GLU A 20 -2.68 -2.00 -8.96
N ALA A 21 -2.05 -1.04 -8.28
CA ALA A 21 -1.25 0.01 -8.91
C ALA A 21 -0.07 -0.56 -9.71
N ALA A 22 0.59 -1.60 -9.18
CA ALA A 22 1.67 -2.29 -9.88
C ALA A 22 1.18 -3.01 -11.14
N THR A 23 0.04 -3.70 -11.06
CA THR A 23 -0.57 -4.42 -12.18
C THR A 23 -0.96 -3.44 -13.29
N TYR A 24 -1.59 -2.32 -12.94
CA TYR A 24 -1.95 -1.27 -13.88
C TYR A 24 -0.71 -0.67 -14.58
N LYS A 25 0.37 -0.47 -13.83
CA LYS A 25 1.61 0.15 -14.32
C LYS A 25 2.47 -0.81 -15.14
N ASP A 26 2.51 -2.09 -14.79
CA ASP A 26 3.39 -3.06 -15.43
C ASP A 26 2.93 -3.46 -16.84
N ARG A 27 1.61 -3.45 -17.10
CA ARG A 27 1.00 -3.81 -18.41
C ARG A 27 1.54 -5.11 -19.03
N GLY A 28 2.02 -6.06 -18.20
CA GLY A 28 2.56 -7.34 -18.66
C GLY A 28 4.04 -7.36 -19.02
N ASN A 29 4.84 -6.37 -18.59
CA ASN A 29 6.30 -6.33 -18.81
C ASN A 29 7.11 -7.36 -17.97
N GLY A 30 6.42 -8.17 -17.16
CA GLY A 30 6.98 -9.35 -16.49
C GLY A 30 7.38 -9.11 -15.03
N LEU A 31 7.71 -10.20 -14.33
CA LEU A 31 7.83 -10.23 -12.86
C LEU A 31 8.82 -9.21 -12.28
N ARG A 32 9.97 -8.96 -12.93
CA ARG A 32 10.95 -7.96 -12.46
C ARG A 32 10.42 -6.54 -12.54
N SER A 33 9.71 -6.21 -13.61
CA SER A 33 9.12 -4.90 -13.81
C SER A 33 7.94 -4.69 -12.84
N TYR A 34 7.12 -5.72 -12.64
CA TYR A 34 6.06 -5.73 -11.64
C TYR A 34 6.59 -5.49 -10.21
N LEU A 35 7.63 -6.20 -9.78
CA LEU A 35 8.24 -6.01 -8.46
C LEU A 35 8.79 -4.59 -8.26
N LYS A 36 9.39 -4.01 -9.31
CA LYS A 36 9.85 -2.62 -9.28
C LYS A 36 8.67 -1.64 -9.16
N ALA A 37 7.61 -1.87 -9.93
CA ALA A 37 6.39 -1.07 -9.87
C ALA A 37 5.73 -1.16 -8.49
N PHE A 38 5.56 -2.36 -7.96
CA PHE A 38 5.01 -2.64 -6.63
C PHE A 38 5.78 -1.94 -5.51
N ARG A 39 7.12 -2.04 -5.50
CA ARG A 39 7.95 -1.35 -4.50
C ARG A 39 7.82 0.18 -4.60
N THR A 40 7.72 0.70 -5.83
CA THR A 40 7.51 2.13 -6.06
C THR A 40 6.13 2.58 -5.57
N SER A 41 5.08 1.79 -5.85
CA SER A 41 3.72 2.07 -5.39
C SER A 41 3.61 2.02 -3.87
N LEU A 42 4.27 1.06 -3.21
CA LEU A 42 4.34 1.01 -1.74
C LEU A 42 4.99 2.26 -1.14
N LEU A 43 6.11 2.73 -1.71
CA LEU A 43 6.77 3.95 -1.23
C LEU A 43 5.89 5.20 -1.34
N VAL A 44 4.97 5.23 -2.32
CA VAL A 44 3.98 6.30 -2.44
C VAL A 44 2.83 6.13 -1.45
N LEU A 45 2.35 4.90 -1.24
CA LEU A 45 1.20 4.63 -0.36
C LEU A 45 1.52 4.84 1.13
N VAL A 46 2.74 4.53 1.58
CA VAL A 46 3.16 4.71 2.98
C VAL A 46 2.91 6.14 3.52
N PRO A 47 3.37 7.22 2.86
CA PRO A 47 3.12 8.58 3.37
C PRO A 47 1.63 8.95 3.40
N PHE A 48 0.82 8.48 2.44
CA PHE A 48 -0.63 8.69 2.50
C PHE A 48 -1.26 8.05 3.74
N PHE A 49 -0.80 6.85 4.11
CA PHE A 49 -1.28 6.19 5.32
C PHE A 49 -0.84 6.88 6.61
N ILE A 50 0.40 7.40 6.65
CA ILE A 50 0.87 8.20 7.79
C ILE A 50 0.02 9.46 7.95
N ILE A 51 -0.25 10.16 6.85
CA ILE A 51 -1.11 11.35 6.86
C ILE A 51 -2.52 10.99 7.34
N SER A 52 -3.12 9.92 6.79
CA SER A 52 -4.46 9.49 7.19
C SER A 52 -4.52 9.06 8.67
N GLY A 53 -3.46 8.45 9.18
CA GLY A 53 -3.33 8.11 10.61
C GLY A 53 -3.25 9.37 11.48
N LEU A 54 -2.49 10.38 11.06
CA LEU A 54 -2.44 11.67 11.76
C LEU A 54 -3.81 12.33 11.82
N PHE A 55 -4.56 12.33 10.71
CA PHE A 55 -5.93 12.85 10.70
C PHE A 55 -6.85 12.08 11.67
N TYR A 56 -6.76 10.75 11.71
CA TYR A 56 -7.55 9.93 12.63
C TYR A 56 -7.29 10.23 14.11
N TYR A 57 -6.07 10.63 14.48
CA TYR A 57 -5.73 10.98 15.87
C TYR A 57 -5.96 12.45 16.22
N LEU A 58 -6.03 13.34 15.21
CA LEU A 58 -6.22 14.78 15.40
C LEU A 58 -7.70 15.18 15.50
N PHE A 59 -8.62 14.36 14.99
CA PHE A 59 -10.08 14.58 14.97
C PHE A 59 -10.79 13.52 15.81
#